data_AF-A0A376U7L7-F1
#
_entry.id   AF-A0A376U7L7-F1
#
_cell.length_a   1.000
_cell.length_b   1.000
_cell.length_c   1.000
_cell.angle_alpha   90.00
_cell.angle_beta   90.00
_cell.angle_gamma   90.00
#
_symmetry.space_group_name_H-M   'P 1'
#
loop_
_entity.id
_entity.type
_entity.pdbx_description
1 polymer ?
#
loop_
_entity_poly.entity_id
_entity_poly.type
_entity_poly.pdbx_seq_one_letter_code
_entity_poly.pdbx_strand_id
1 'polypeptide(L)'
;MNNKGSGLTPAQALDKLDALYEQSVVALRNAIGNYITSGELPDENARKQGLFVYPSLTVTWDGSTTNPPKTRAFGRFYSRRQLHHHDYSPYSLSFVSQ
;
A
#
# COMPACT_ATOMS: atom_id res chain seq x y z
N MET A 1 25.39 -3.19 15.81
CA MET A 1 25.10 -3.27 14.36
C MET A 1 23.63 -2.93 14.20
N ASN A 2 23.32 -1.69 13.82
CA ASN A 2 21.97 -1.13 13.89
C ASN A 2 21.31 -1.19 12.52
N ASN A 3 20.45 -2.18 12.30
CA ASN A 3 19.57 -2.23 11.13
C ASN A 3 18.46 -1.18 11.30
N LYS A 4 18.79 0.11 11.11
CA LYS A 4 17.78 1.14 10.88
C LYS A 4 17.21 0.88 9.49
N GLY A 5 16.09 0.16 9.46
CA GLY A 5 15.40 -0.24 8.23
C GLY A 5 15.31 0.94 7.26
N SER A 6 15.72 0.69 6.04
CA SER A 6 15.58 1.53 4.85
C SER A 6 14.10 1.71 4.49
N GLY A 7 13.36 2.39 5.36
CA GLY A 7 11.95 2.74 5.17
C GLY A 7 11.78 4.11 4.52
N LEU A 8 10.68 4.28 3.78
CA LEU A 8 10.26 5.58 3.26
C LEU A 8 10.01 6.55 4.43
N THR A 9 10.37 7.82 4.24
CA THR A 9 9.91 8.89 5.15
C THR A 9 8.40 9.10 5.02
N PRO A 10 7.71 9.73 5.99
CA PRO A 10 6.29 10.00 5.88
C PRO A 10 5.90 10.77 4.61
N ALA A 11 6.67 11.81 4.26
CA ALA A 11 6.42 12.59 3.05
C ALA A 11 6.57 11.73 1.78
N GLN A 12 7.65 10.96 1.68
CA GLN A 12 7.87 10.07 0.53
C GLN A 12 6.81 8.96 0.42
N ALA A 13 6.30 8.48 1.56
CA ALA A 13 5.21 7.52 1.57
C ALA A 13 3.93 8.15 1.04
N LEU A 14 3.58 9.37 1.47
CA LEU A 14 2.42 10.10 0.97
C LEU A 14 2.54 10.41 -0.53
N ASP A 15 3.67 10.97 -0.98
CA ASP A 15 3.91 11.27 -2.39
C ASP A 15 3.74 10.01 -3.26
N LYS A 16 4.21 8.86 -2.78
CA LYS A 16 4.07 7.58 -3.48
C LYS A 16 2.64 7.06 -3.46
N LEU A 17 1.91 7.19 -2.36
CA LEU A 17 0.51 6.80 -2.26
C LEU A 17 -0.33 7.64 -3.23
N ASP A 18 -0.13 8.95 -3.27
CA ASP A 18 -0.85 9.86 -4.16
C ASP A 18 -0.56 9.53 -5.63
N ALA A 19 0.71 9.33 -5.98
CA ALA A 19 1.10 8.97 -7.35
C ALA A 19 0.46 7.65 -7.81
N LEU A 20 0.46 6.61 -6.96
CA LEU A 20 -0.15 5.32 -7.28
C LEU A 20 -1.67 5.40 -7.36
N TYR A 21 -2.30 6.17 -6.47
CA TYR A 21 -3.74 6.39 -6.50
C TYR A 21 -4.17 7.08 -7.79
N GLU A 22 -3.54 8.21 -8.13
CA GLU A 22 -3.84 8.95 -9.36
C GLU A 22 -3.59 8.09 -10.60
N GLN A 23 -2.51 7.31 -10.62
CA GLN A 23 -2.23 6.38 -11.71
C GLN A 23 -3.38 5.37 -11.90
N SER A 24 -3.86 4.74 -10.82
CA SER A 24 -4.93 3.75 -10.92
C SER A 24 -6.26 4.36 -11.32
N VAL A 25 -6.57 5.57 -10.83
CA VAL A 25 -7.79 6.30 -11.21
C VAL A 25 -7.76 6.73 -12.68
N VAL A 26 -6.65 7.30 -13.13
CA VAL A 26 -6.48 7.72 -14.54
C VAL A 26 -6.55 6.50 -15.47
N ALA A 27 -5.88 5.41 -15.11
CA ALA A 27 -5.94 4.16 -15.87
C ALA A 27 -7.37 3.64 -16.00
N LEU A 28 -8.14 3.66 -14.90
CA LEU A 28 -9.54 3.21 -14.91
C LEU A 28 -10.43 4.12 -15.77
N ARG A 29 -10.28 5.45 -15.65
CA ARG A 29 -11.03 6.42 -16.48
C ARG A 29 -10.74 6.22 -17.96
N ASN A 30 -9.47 6.03 -18.33
CA ASN A 30 -9.07 5.79 -19.71
C ASN A 30 -9.62 4.46 -20.24
N ALA A 31 -9.57 3.39 -19.46
CA ALA A 31 -10.12 2.09 -19.86
C ALA A 31 -11.64 2.17 -20.09
N ILE A 32 -12.37 2.89 -19.24
CA ILE A 32 -13.80 3.15 -19.45
C ILE A 32 -14.03 3.97 -20.72
N GLY A 33 -13.22 5.01 -20.96
CA GLY A 33 -13.30 5.83 -22.17
C GLY A 33 -13.06 5.03 -23.45
N ASN A 34 -12.02 4.18 -23.47
CA ASN A 34 -11.73 3.30 -24.60
C ASN A 34 -12.87 2.31 -24.83
N TYR A 35 -13.40 1.70 -23.77
CA TYR A 35 -14.53 0.78 -23.89
C TYR A 35 -15.78 1.46 -24.47
N ILE A 36 -16.10 2.68 -24.03
CA ILE A 36 -17.26 3.44 -24.55
C ILE A 36 -17.08 3.81 -26.04
N THR A 37 -15.87 4.17 -26.45
CA THR A 37 -15.59 4.70 -27.80
C THR A 37 -15.36 3.62 -28.84
N SER A 38 -14.61 2.57 -28.51
CA SER A 38 -14.16 1.52 -29.44
C SER A 38 -14.60 0.11 -29.04
N GLY A 39 -15.19 -0.08 -27.85
CA GLY A 39 -15.50 -1.39 -27.31
C GLY A 39 -14.28 -2.16 -26.79
N GLU A 40 -13.10 -1.52 -26.74
CA GLU A 40 -11.87 -2.16 -26.29
C GLU A 40 -11.92 -2.49 -24.79
N LEU A 41 -11.61 -3.74 -24.45
CA LEU A 41 -11.53 -4.20 -23.06
C LEU A 41 -10.10 -4.05 -22.53
N PRO A 42 -9.92 -3.59 -21.28
CA PRO A 42 -8.59 -3.47 -20.69
C PRO A 42 -7.92 -4.83 -20.50
N ASP A 43 -6.61 -4.88 -20.74
CA ASP A 43 -5.78 -6.09 -20.65
C ASP A 43 -5.87 -6.76 -19.26
N GLU A 44 -6.14 -8.07 -19.27
CA GLU A 44 -6.27 -8.86 -18.05
C GLU A 44 -4.95 -8.96 -17.26
N ASN A 45 -3.81 -8.98 -17.95
CA ASN A 45 -2.51 -9.06 -17.29
C ASN A 45 -2.18 -7.76 -16.56
N ALA A 46 -2.41 -6.61 -17.20
CA ALA A 46 -2.28 -5.31 -16.55
C ALA A 46 -3.20 -5.18 -15.33
N ARG A 47 -4.44 -5.69 -15.40
CA ARG A 47 -5.36 -5.73 -14.24
C ARG A 47 -4.80 -6.56 -13.08
N LYS A 48 -4.25 -7.75 -13.34
CA LYS A 48 -3.62 -8.60 -12.32
C LYS A 48 -2.38 -7.95 -11.69
N GLN A 49 -1.68 -7.10 -12.42
CA GLN A 49 -0.53 -6.34 -11.92
C GLN A 49 -0.92 -5.10 -11.08
N GLY A 50 -2.22 -4.85 -10.88
CA GLY A 50 -2.69 -3.77 -10.01
C GLY A 50 -3.09 -2.49 -10.74
N LEU A 51 -3.32 -2.53 -12.07
CA LEU A 51 -3.64 -1.34 -12.86
C LEU A 51 -4.77 -0.47 -12.29
N PHE A 52 -5.77 -1.07 -11.65
CA PHE A 52 -6.93 -0.38 -11.07
C PHE A 52 -7.03 -0.52 -9.55
N VAL A 53 -5.94 -0.88 -8.86
CA VAL A 53 -5.96 -1.25 -7.44
C VAL A 53 -5.54 -0.07 -6.57
N TYR A 54 -6.17 0.06 -5.40
CA TYR A 54 -5.77 1.06 -4.41
C TYR A 54 -4.34 0.83 -3.90
N PRO A 55 -3.58 1.90 -3.65
CA PRO A 55 -2.26 1.75 -3.05
C PRO A 55 -2.36 1.25 -1.60
N SER A 56 -1.39 0.44 -1.19
CA SER A 56 -1.34 -0.13 0.16
C SER A 56 -0.27 0.54 1.01
N LEU A 57 -0.66 0.97 2.22
CA LEU A 57 0.27 1.45 3.24
C LEU A 57 0.48 0.38 4.31
N THR A 58 1.74 0.00 4.51
CA THR A 58 2.14 -0.96 5.54
C THR A 58 3.15 -0.30 6.47
N VAL A 59 2.90 -0.40 7.78
CA VAL A 59 3.80 0.12 8.81
C VAL A 59 4.28 -1.06 9.67
N THR A 60 5.59 -1.23 9.73
CA THR A 60 6.24 -2.32 10.49
C THR A 60 7.01 -1.74 11.66
N TRP A 61 6.83 -2.33 12.83
CA TRP A 61 7.61 -2.02 14.02
C TRP A 61 8.30 -3.26 14.57
N ASP A 62 9.62 -3.18 14.76
CA ASP A 62 10.50 -4.28 15.19
C ASP A 62 10.37 -4.63 16.69
N GLY A 63 9.70 -3.77 17.46
CA GLY A 63 9.49 -3.94 18.90
C GLY A 63 10.58 -3.30 19.77
N SER A 64 11.60 -2.66 19.18
CA SER A 64 12.73 -2.10 19.90
C SER A 64 12.66 -0.58 19.95
N THR A 65 12.38 -0.01 21.14
CA THR A 65 12.48 1.44 21.36
C THR A 65 12.83 1.74 22.81
N THR A 66 13.74 2.68 23.04
CA THR A 66 14.31 2.98 24.36
C THR A 66 13.28 3.55 25.35
N ASN A 67 12.29 4.30 24.87
CA ASN A 67 11.25 4.85 25.72
C ASN A 67 9.93 5.04 24.94
N PRO A 68 9.10 3.99 24.80
CA PRO A 68 7.83 4.09 24.10
C PRO A 68 6.84 4.95 24.90
N PRO A 69 6.08 5.85 24.26
CA PRO A 69 5.07 6.66 24.95
C PRO A 69 3.96 5.76 25.53
N LYS A 70 3.95 5.61 26.86
CA LYS A 70 3.03 4.69 27.59
C LYS A 70 1.64 5.27 27.88
N THR A 71 1.49 6.60 27.82
CA THR A 71 0.26 7.31 28.22
C THR A 71 -0.50 7.95 27.06
N ARG A 72 0.07 7.99 25.86
CA ARG A 72 -0.61 8.57 24.69
C ARG A 72 -1.84 7.72 24.31
N ALA A 73 -2.92 8.37 23.89
CA ALA A 73 -4.16 7.68 23.54
C ALA A 73 -4.12 6.95 22.18
N PHE A 74 -3.37 7.48 21.20
CA PHE A 74 -3.32 6.95 19.83
C PHE A 74 -1.90 6.93 19.24
N GLY A 75 -1.74 6.29 18.08
CA GLY A 75 -0.46 6.16 17.37
C GLY A 75 0.61 5.45 18.19
N ARG A 76 0.24 4.32 18.79
CA ARG A 76 1.10 3.47 19.61
C ARG A 76 1.12 2.06 19.04
N PHE A 77 2.26 1.40 19.22
CA PHE A 77 2.38 -0.02 18.99
C PHE A 77 2.32 -0.76 20.33
N TYR A 78 1.52 -1.82 20.39
CA TYR A 78 1.35 -2.66 21.59
C TYR A 78 2.23 -3.91 21.58
N SER A 79 2.59 -4.42 20.40
CA SER A 79 3.49 -5.57 20.20
C SER A 79 4.27 -5.40 18.90
N ARG A 80 5.35 -6.18 18.70
CA ARG A 80 5.94 -6.35 17.36
C ARG A 80 4.82 -6.78 16.41
N ARG A 81 4.53 -5.98 15.40
CA ARG A 81 3.41 -6.21 14.49
C ARG A 81 3.61 -5.43 13.20
N GLN A 82 3.24 -6.06 12.09
CA GLN A 82 3.04 -5.41 10.81
C GLN A 82 1.57 -4.96 10.77
N LEU A 83 1.34 -3.65 10.74
CA LEU A 83 -0.01 -3.10 10.61
C LEU A 83 -0.27 -2.86 9.12
N HIS A 84 -1.25 -3.58 8.58
CA HIS A 84 -1.79 -3.37 7.25
C HIS A 84 -3.09 -2.56 7.37
N HIS A 85 -3.26 -1.54 6.53
CA HIS A 85 -4.52 -0.80 6.44
C HIS A 85 -5.07 -0.89 5.02
N HIS A 86 -5.63 -2.05 4.66
CA HIS A 86 -6.74 -2.18 3.72
C HIS A 86 -7.28 -3.62 3.78
N ASP A 87 -8.42 -3.81 4.44
CA ASP A 87 -9.26 -4.97 4.18
C ASP A 87 -10.05 -4.73 2.88
N TYR A 88 -10.32 -5.80 2.15
CA TYR A 88 -10.93 -5.89 0.80
C TYR A 88 -9.96 -5.82 -0.40
N SER A 89 -9.16 -6.88 -0.57
CA SER A 89 -8.77 -7.40 -1.90
C SER A 89 -8.59 -8.93 -1.83
N PRO A 90 -9.29 -9.74 -2.66
CA PRO A 90 -9.22 -11.21 -2.61
C PRO A 90 -7.92 -11.83 -3.17
N TYR A 91 -6.88 -11.03 -3.46
CA TYR A 91 -5.62 -11.50 -4.07
C TYR A 91 -4.39 -11.32 -3.17
N SER A 92 -4.50 -11.56 -1.87
CA SER A 92 -3.34 -11.60 -0.96
C SER A 92 -2.70 -12.99 -0.94
N LEU A 93 -1.74 -13.25 -1.84
CA LEU A 93 -0.81 -14.38 -1.69
C LEU A 93 0.32 -13.94 -0.74
N SER A 94 0.24 -14.36 0.53
CA SER A 94 1.28 -14.12 1.52
C SER A 94 2.46 -15.06 1.25
N PHE A 95 3.57 -14.55 0.70
CA PHE A 95 4.85 -15.27 0.70
C PHE A 95 5.59 -14.97 2.01
N VAL A 96 5.65 -15.97 2.89
CA VAL A 96 6.57 -15.99 4.03
C VAL A 96 7.91 -16.49 3.51
N SER A 97 8.94 -15.64 3.51
CA SER A 97 10.31 -16.07 3.31
C SER A 97 10.87 -16.52 4.67
N GLN A 98 11.52 -17.69 4.65
CA GLN A 98 12.01 -18.46 5.80
C GLN A 98 13.20 -17.79 6.49
#